data_AF-A0A7E4V014-F1
#
_entry.id   AF-A0A7E4V014-F1
#
_cell.length_a   1.000
_cell.length_b   1.000
_cell.length_c   1.000
_cell.angle_alpha   90.00
_cell.angle_beta   90.00
_cell.angle_gamma   90.00
#
_symmetry.space_group_name_H-M   'P 1'
#
loop_
_entity.id
_entity.type
_entity.pdbx_description
1 polymer ?
#
loop_
_entity_poly.entity_id
_entity_poly.type
_entity_poly.pdbx_seq_one_letter_code
_entity_poly.pdbx_strand_id
1 'polypeptide(L)'
;MTVAFRRFSKQLRKLEEYNRGKINKMVQFAHRCTVKEVQEVVRLVSRFIRKQPFPTKMCGVHVLDSIMKYNSTLTAEFRRQFAVCIIGLFLMAFMKAETQDRKRLFLFRSSWQWILPTDRLYYLDMTTRQFDPDWLVIEPICDENMRPGGSNDHVPIQKRVRFQLGD
;
A
#
# COMPACT_ATOMS: atom_id res chain seq x y z
N MET A 1 -21.66 -15.46 -0.78
CA MET A 1 -21.00 -14.51 -1.71
C MET A 1 -22.00 -14.08 -2.78
N THR A 2 -22.41 -12.80 -2.78
CA THR A 2 -23.43 -12.25 -3.69
C THR A 2 -22.96 -12.27 -5.16
N VAL A 3 -23.89 -12.11 -6.12
CA VAL A 3 -23.58 -12.06 -7.57
C VAL A 3 -22.57 -10.94 -7.88
N ALA A 4 -22.68 -9.81 -7.20
CA ALA A 4 -21.76 -8.68 -7.32
C ALA A 4 -20.31 -9.07 -6.95
N PHE A 5 -20.10 -9.71 -5.80
CA PHE A 5 -18.76 -10.17 -5.38
C PHE A 5 -18.21 -11.30 -6.24
N ARG A 6 -19.08 -12.16 -6.81
CA ARG A 6 -18.66 -13.13 -7.83
C ARG A 6 -18.11 -12.43 -9.07
N ARG A 7 -18.77 -11.37 -9.54
CA ARG A 7 -18.31 -10.57 -10.68
C ARG A 7 -17.01 -9.84 -10.36
N PHE A 8 -16.91 -9.19 -9.21
CA PHE A 8 -15.68 -8.55 -8.75
C PHE A 8 -14.50 -9.54 -8.68
N SER A 9 -14.70 -10.70 -8.06
CA SER A 9 -13.67 -11.74 -7.99
C SER A 9 -13.29 -12.30 -9.37
N LYS A 10 -14.23 -12.36 -10.32
CA LYS A 10 -13.94 -12.74 -11.71
C LYS A 10 -13.11 -11.67 -12.43
N GLN A 11 -13.39 -10.39 -12.20
CA GLN A 11 -12.62 -9.27 -12.76
C GLN A 11 -11.18 -9.27 -12.21
N LEU A 12 -11.00 -9.42 -10.90
CA LEU A 12 -9.68 -9.57 -10.28
C LEU A 12 -8.88 -10.70 -10.93
N ARG A 13 -9.46 -11.90 -11.07
CA ARG A 13 -8.79 -13.05 -11.71
C ARG A 13 -8.39 -12.85 -13.17
N LYS A 14 -8.99 -11.89 -13.88
CA LYS A 14 -8.69 -11.56 -15.28
C LYS A 14 -7.74 -10.35 -15.42
N LEU A 15 -7.14 -9.93 -14.32
CA LEU A 15 -6.20 -8.81 -14.27
C LEU A 15 -4.78 -9.36 -14.37
N GLU A 16 -4.37 -9.79 -15.56
CA GLU A 16 -3.06 -10.40 -15.81
C GLU A 16 -1.93 -9.36 -15.80
N GLU A 17 -2.23 -8.16 -16.33
CA GLU A 17 -1.36 -7.00 -16.42
C GLU A 17 -2.04 -5.72 -15.90
N TYR A 18 -1.26 -4.66 -15.71
CA TYR A 18 -1.78 -3.36 -15.28
C TYR A 18 -2.77 -2.82 -16.31
N ASN A 19 -4.01 -2.59 -15.86
CA ASN A 19 -5.04 -2.00 -16.71
C ASN A 19 -5.83 -0.97 -15.91
N ARG A 20 -5.55 0.32 -16.15
CA ARG A 20 -6.17 1.45 -15.46
C ARG A 20 -7.70 1.41 -15.53
N GLY A 21 -8.27 1.07 -16.68
CA GLY A 21 -9.72 1.01 -16.86
C GLY A 21 -10.38 -0.07 -16.02
N LYS A 22 -9.79 -1.28 -15.97
CA LYS A 22 -10.25 -2.37 -15.11
C LYS A 22 -10.11 -2.01 -13.63
N ILE A 23 -8.95 -1.45 -13.23
CA ILE A 23 -8.66 -1.04 -11.85
C ILE A 23 -9.67 0.01 -11.38
N ASN A 24 -9.89 1.07 -12.16
CA ASN A 24 -10.85 2.12 -11.81
C ASN A 24 -12.27 1.56 -11.60
N LYS A 25 -12.72 0.62 -12.46
CA LYS A 25 -14.02 -0.06 -12.29
C LYS A 25 -14.09 -0.85 -10.98
N MET A 26 -12.99 -1.50 -10.58
CA MET A 26 -12.90 -2.22 -9.31
C MET A 26 -12.88 -1.29 -8.10
N VAL A 27 -12.15 -0.18 -8.17
CA VAL A 27 -12.12 0.85 -7.11
C VAL A 27 -13.51 1.45 -6.93
N GLN A 28 -14.17 1.87 -8.02
CA GLN A 28 -15.53 2.40 -7.97
C GLN A 28 -16.54 1.39 -7.41
N PHE A 29 -16.38 0.10 -7.74
CA PHE A 29 -17.20 -0.95 -7.13
C PHE A 29 -16.98 -1.04 -5.62
N ALA A 30 -15.72 -1.07 -5.18
CA ALA A 30 -15.36 -1.15 -3.76
C ALA A 30 -15.96 0.02 -2.96
N HIS A 31 -15.93 1.23 -3.52
CA HIS A 31 -16.44 2.44 -2.85
C HIS A 31 -17.96 2.66 -2.94
N ARG A 32 -18.69 1.79 -3.66
CA ARG A 32 -20.16 1.73 -3.62
C ARG A 32 -20.69 0.64 -2.68
N CYS A 33 -19.81 -0.14 -2.05
CA CYS A 33 -20.19 -1.17 -1.09
C CYS A 33 -20.72 -0.53 0.21
N THR A 34 -21.24 -1.36 1.11
CA THR A 34 -21.52 -0.95 2.49
C THR A 34 -20.29 -1.17 3.39
N VAL A 35 -20.29 -0.58 4.58
CA VAL A 35 -19.25 -0.81 5.61
C VAL A 35 -19.09 -2.31 5.92
N LYS A 36 -20.20 -3.05 6.02
CA LYS A 36 -20.21 -4.51 6.27
C LYS A 36 -19.56 -5.31 5.15
N GLU A 37 -19.56 -4.78 3.94
CA GLU A 37 -19.04 -5.43 2.74
C GLU A 37 -17.55 -5.12 2.46
N VAL A 38 -16.99 -4.09 3.11
CA VAL A 38 -15.57 -3.74 2.98
C VAL A 38 -14.67 -4.94 3.27
N GLN A 39 -14.99 -5.71 4.31
CA GLN A 39 -14.23 -6.90 4.68
C GLN A 39 -14.17 -7.94 3.54
N GLU A 40 -15.23 -8.08 2.76
CA GLU A 40 -15.26 -9.01 1.63
C GLU A 40 -14.38 -8.53 0.47
N VAL A 41 -14.38 -7.23 0.17
CA VAL A 41 -13.45 -6.64 -0.81
C VAL A 41 -12.00 -6.85 -0.37
N VAL A 42 -11.68 -6.51 0.88
CA VAL A 42 -10.34 -6.66 1.46
C VAL A 42 -9.90 -8.12 1.37
N ARG A 43 -10.78 -9.06 1.75
CA ARG A 43 -10.50 -10.50 1.66
C ARG A 43 -10.21 -10.95 0.24
N LEU A 44 -11.01 -10.52 -0.75
CA LEU A 44 -10.84 -10.89 -2.15
C LEU A 44 -9.53 -10.34 -2.75
N VAL A 45 -9.21 -9.07 -2.52
CA VAL A 45 -7.96 -8.44 -2.98
C VAL A 45 -6.75 -9.07 -2.30
N SER A 46 -6.80 -9.23 -0.97
CA SER A 46 -5.72 -9.86 -0.21
C SER A 46 -5.46 -11.29 -0.67
N ARG A 47 -6.52 -12.07 -0.92
CA ARG A 47 -6.42 -13.44 -1.43
C ARG A 47 -5.81 -13.47 -2.83
N PHE A 48 -6.14 -12.51 -3.68
CA PHE A 48 -5.56 -12.39 -5.02
C PHE A 48 -4.04 -12.15 -4.92
N ILE A 49 -3.60 -11.15 -4.16
CA ILE A 49 -2.16 -10.85 -3.98
C ILE A 49 -1.39 -12.06 -3.42
N ARG A 50 -1.97 -12.79 -2.47
CA ARG A 50 -1.30 -13.99 -1.91
C ARG A 50 -1.15 -15.13 -2.91
N LYS A 51 -2.13 -15.34 -3.79
CA LYS A 51 -2.20 -16.53 -4.65
C LYS A 51 -1.65 -16.36 -6.06
N GLN A 52 -1.60 -15.14 -6.58
CA GLN A 52 -1.19 -14.93 -7.97
C GLN A 52 0.34 -14.92 -8.12
N PRO A 53 0.86 -15.38 -9.27
CA PRO A 53 2.28 -15.25 -9.60
C PRO A 53 2.64 -13.79 -9.89
N PHE A 54 3.94 -13.51 -9.92
CA PHE A 54 4.46 -12.29 -10.51
C PHE A 54 4.34 -12.40 -12.05
N PRO A 55 4.00 -11.33 -12.81
CA PRO A 55 3.74 -9.94 -12.41
C PRO A 55 2.29 -9.65 -12.00
N THR A 56 1.36 -10.58 -12.21
CA THR A 56 -0.07 -10.43 -11.90
C THR A 56 -0.34 -9.99 -10.46
N LYS A 57 0.48 -10.44 -9.51
CA LYS A 57 0.45 -10.01 -8.12
C LYS A 57 0.56 -8.49 -7.93
N MET A 58 1.42 -7.82 -8.72
CA MET A 58 1.58 -6.36 -8.67
C MET A 58 0.29 -5.65 -9.02
N CYS A 59 -0.50 -6.19 -9.95
CA CYS A 59 -1.80 -5.62 -10.28
C CYS A 59 -2.75 -5.63 -9.08
N GLY A 60 -2.65 -6.65 -8.21
CA GLY A 60 -3.36 -6.70 -6.93
C GLY A 60 -2.92 -5.60 -5.97
N VAL A 61 -1.61 -5.32 -5.89
CA VAL A 61 -1.06 -4.22 -5.09
C VAL A 61 -1.54 -2.86 -5.61
N HIS A 62 -1.59 -2.66 -6.93
CA HIS A 62 -2.18 -1.46 -7.54
C HIS A 62 -3.66 -1.28 -7.18
N VAL A 63 -4.45 -2.35 -7.17
CA VAL A 63 -5.86 -2.29 -6.77
C VAL A 63 -5.99 -1.91 -5.30
N LEU A 64 -5.22 -2.55 -4.42
CA LEU A 64 -5.17 -2.23 -2.99
C LEU A 64 -4.82 -0.75 -2.78
N ASP A 65 -3.75 -0.29 -3.42
CA ASP A 65 -3.28 1.10 -3.33
C ASP A 65 -4.35 2.10 -3.76
N SER A 66 -4.98 1.84 -4.90
CA SER A 66 -6.00 2.73 -5.47
C SER A 66 -7.26 2.79 -4.60
N ILE A 67 -7.64 1.68 -3.95
CA ILE A 67 -8.75 1.66 -2.98
C ILE A 67 -8.41 2.50 -1.74
N MET A 68 -7.21 2.35 -1.17
CA MET A 68 -6.84 3.11 0.04
C MET A 68 -6.69 4.62 -0.22
N LYS A 69 -6.40 5.02 -1.45
CA LYS A 69 -6.23 6.43 -1.86
C LYS A 69 -7.50 7.09 -2.39
N TYR A 70 -8.53 6.33 -2.70
CA TYR A 70 -9.75 6.90 -3.26
C TYR A 70 -10.43 7.85 -2.25
N ASN A 71 -11.15 8.86 -2.74
CA ASN A 71 -11.87 9.81 -1.89
C ASN A 71 -13.34 9.37 -1.75
N SER A 72 -13.70 8.86 -0.57
CA SER A 72 -15.03 8.31 -0.26
C SER A 72 -15.19 8.12 1.25
N THR A 73 -16.43 8.06 1.74
CA THR A 73 -16.76 7.80 3.15
C THR A 73 -16.22 6.45 3.66
N LEU A 74 -15.99 5.47 2.77
CA LEU A 74 -15.47 4.14 3.14
C LEU A 74 -13.95 4.08 3.20
N THR A 75 -13.25 5.12 2.74
CA THR A 75 -11.79 5.11 2.62
C THR A 75 -11.09 4.86 3.95
N ALA A 76 -11.60 5.44 5.04
CA ALA A 76 -11.07 5.21 6.38
C ALA A 76 -11.19 3.73 6.80
N GLU A 77 -12.32 3.09 6.52
CA GLU A 77 -12.54 1.68 6.86
C GLU A 77 -11.66 0.75 6.00
N PHE A 78 -11.48 1.05 4.72
CA PHE A 78 -10.53 0.32 3.88
C PHE A 78 -9.09 0.42 4.40
N ARG A 79 -8.64 1.62 4.77
CA ARG A 79 -7.30 1.83 5.35
C ARG A 79 -7.14 1.03 6.64
N ARG A 80 -8.14 1.08 7.54
CA ARG A 80 -8.13 0.33 8.80
C ARG A 80 -8.00 -1.17 8.57
N GLN A 81 -8.79 -1.73 7.65
CA GLN A 81 -8.79 -3.17 7.36
C GLN A 81 -7.53 -3.63 6.63
N PHE A 82 -7.04 -2.86 5.65
CA PHE A 82 -5.80 -3.20 4.96
C PHE A 82 -4.57 -3.03 5.85
N ALA A 83 -4.54 -2.05 6.76
CA ALA A 83 -3.42 -1.87 7.71
C ALA A 83 -3.10 -3.16 8.47
N VAL A 84 -4.12 -3.96 8.85
CA VAL A 84 -3.96 -5.23 9.56
C VAL A 84 -3.16 -6.25 8.74
N CYS A 85 -3.27 -6.27 7.42
CA CYS A 85 -2.63 -7.26 6.56
C CYS A 85 -1.55 -6.71 5.62
N ILE A 86 -1.32 -5.39 5.61
CA ILE A 86 -0.49 -4.71 4.61
C ILE A 86 0.95 -5.24 4.57
N ILE A 87 1.58 -5.47 5.72
CA ILE A 87 2.96 -5.96 5.80
C ILE A 87 3.09 -7.30 5.08
N GLY A 88 2.22 -8.26 5.41
CA GLY A 88 2.28 -9.58 4.79
C GLY A 88 1.97 -9.55 3.30
N LEU A 89 1.04 -8.71 2.86
CA LEU A 89 0.74 -8.54 1.43
C LEU A 89 1.92 -7.91 0.68
N PHE A 90 2.54 -6.90 1.28
CA PHE A 90 3.70 -6.21 0.74
C PHE A 90 4.89 -7.16 0.59
N LEU A 91 5.27 -7.88 1.65
CA LEU A 91 6.37 -8.84 1.62
C LEU A 91 6.14 -9.98 0.61
N MET A 92 4.90 -10.48 0.51
CA MET A 92 4.55 -11.49 -0.49
C MET A 92 4.69 -11.02 -1.93
N ALA A 93 4.62 -9.71 -2.19
CA ALA A 93 4.94 -9.11 -3.47
C ALA A 93 6.45 -8.85 -3.61
N PHE A 94 7.06 -8.28 -2.57
CA PHE A 94 8.47 -7.92 -2.51
C PHE A 94 9.41 -9.10 -2.73
N MET A 95 9.19 -10.23 -2.06
CA MET A 95 10.03 -11.43 -2.18
C MET A 95 10.03 -12.05 -3.59
N LYS A 96 9.10 -11.65 -4.46
CA LYS A 96 9.00 -12.12 -5.85
C LYS A 96 9.32 -11.02 -6.86
N ALA A 97 9.66 -9.82 -6.39
CA ALA A 97 9.92 -8.66 -7.23
C ALA A 97 11.40 -8.58 -7.61
N GLU A 98 11.64 -8.28 -8.89
CA GLU A 98 12.95 -7.90 -9.40
C GLU A 98 13.27 -6.43 -9.08
N THR A 99 14.49 -6.00 -9.36
CA THR A 99 14.99 -4.66 -9.03
C THR A 99 14.07 -3.54 -9.49
N GLN A 100 13.55 -3.60 -10.72
CA GLN A 100 12.65 -2.56 -11.23
C GLN A 100 11.31 -2.53 -10.49
N ASP A 101 10.78 -3.69 -10.10
CA ASP A 101 9.52 -3.79 -9.40
C ASP A 101 9.64 -3.44 -7.92
N ARG A 102 10.80 -3.67 -7.30
CA ARG A 102 11.11 -3.16 -5.96
C ARG A 102 11.07 -1.64 -5.89
N LYS A 103 11.56 -0.95 -6.94
CA LYS A 103 11.41 0.52 -7.06
C LYS A 103 9.93 0.93 -7.07
N ARG A 104 9.08 0.21 -7.80
CA ARG A 104 7.62 0.46 -7.80
C ARG A 104 6.98 0.19 -6.44
N LEU A 105 7.37 -0.88 -5.76
CA LEU A 105 6.93 -1.19 -4.40
C LEU A 105 7.34 -0.08 -3.41
N PHE A 106 8.55 0.47 -3.54
CA PHE A 106 9.00 1.60 -2.74
C PHE A 106 8.15 2.86 -2.99
N LEU A 107 7.73 3.11 -4.23
CA LEU A 107 6.82 4.23 -4.55
C LEU A 107 5.44 4.05 -3.89
N PHE A 108 4.89 2.83 -3.89
CA PHE A 108 3.66 2.54 -3.14
C PHE A 108 3.86 2.82 -1.66
N ARG A 109 4.88 2.22 -1.05
CA ARG A 109 5.21 2.40 0.36
C ARG A 109 5.37 3.88 0.72
N SER A 110 6.11 4.65 -0.07
CA SER A 110 6.31 6.10 0.13
C SER A 110 4.99 6.86 0.10
N SER A 111 4.10 6.53 -0.83
CA SER A 111 2.79 7.19 -0.93
C SER A 111 1.85 6.88 0.25
N TRP A 112 2.12 5.81 1.00
CA TRP A 112 1.29 5.41 2.13
C TRP A 112 1.54 6.20 3.41
N GLN A 113 2.62 6.98 3.46
CA GLN A 113 2.99 7.79 4.64
C GLN A 113 1.90 8.76 5.11
N TRP A 114 0.99 9.15 4.22
CA TRP A 114 -0.10 10.07 4.52
C TRP A 114 -1.43 9.38 4.87
N ILE A 115 -1.49 8.05 4.76
CA ILE A 115 -2.76 7.30 4.84
C ILE A 115 -2.72 6.08 5.77
N LEU A 116 -1.54 5.61 6.15
CA LEU A 116 -1.36 4.52 7.12
C LEU A 116 -0.57 5.02 8.34
N PRO A 117 -0.76 4.40 9.52
CA PRO A 117 -0.01 4.76 10.72
C PRO A 117 1.51 4.63 10.54
N THR A 118 2.26 5.60 11.08
CA THR A 118 3.71 5.70 10.89
C THR A 118 4.49 4.53 11.51
N ASP A 119 4.08 4.08 12.70
CA ASP A 119 4.63 2.90 13.39
C ASP A 119 4.49 1.63 12.53
N ARG A 120 3.33 1.48 11.88
CA ARG A 120 3.03 0.34 11.00
C ARG A 120 3.93 0.34 9.76
N LEU A 121 4.16 1.52 9.21
CA LEU A 121 4.98 1.75 8.03
C LEU A 121 6.48 1.58 8.33
N TYR A 122 6.93 2.03 9.50
CA TYR A 122 8.27 1.77 10.00
C TYR A 122 8.53 0.27 10.18
N TYR A 123 7.59 -0.45 10.81
CA TYR A 123 7.70 -1.91 10.97
C TYR A 123 7.73 -2.63 9.61
N LEU A 124 6.94 -2.17 8.63
CA LEU A 124 6.99 -2.69 7.26
C LEU A 124 8.39 -2.52 6.66
N ASP A 125 9.00 -1.35 6.79
CA ASP A 125 10.34 -1.09 6.26
C ASP A 125 11.41 -1.93 6.96
N MET A 126 11.38 -2.00 8.29
CA MET A 126 12.30 -2.83 9.07
C MET A 126 12.19 -4.31 8.70
N THR A 127 10.97 -4.81 8.47
CA THR A 127 10.77 -6.19 8.04
C THR A 127 11.25 -6.41 6.60
N THR A 128 11.04 -5.44 5.72
CA THR A 128 11.51 -5.52 4.32
C THR A 128 13.03 -5.51 4.26
N ARG A 129 13.68 -4.71 5.12
CA ARG A 129 15.14 -4.59 5.19
C ARG A 129 15.85 -5.89 5.57
N GLN A 130 15.17 -6.79 6.27
CA GLN A 130 15.70 -8.13 6.54
C GLN A 130 15.90 -8.97 5.26
N PHE A 131 15.16 -8.66 4.19
CA PHE A 131 15.27 -9.34 2.89
C PHE A 131 16.05 -8.52 1.86
N ASP A 132 16.22 -7.22 2.09
CA ASP A 132 16.95 -6.30 1.23
C ASP A 132 17.66 -5.24 2.09
N PRO A 133 18.95 -5.42 2.41
CA PRO A 133 19.68 -4.52 3.29
C PRO A 133 19.71 -3.05 2.82
N ASP A 134 19.55 -2.82 1.51
CA ASP A 134 19.53 -1.51 0.86
C ASP A 134 18.14 -0.84 0.91
N TRP A 135 17.13 -1.51 1.49
CA TRP A 135 15.82 -0.93 1.69
C TRP A 135 15.87 0.28 2.62
N LEU A 136 15.46 1.44 2.11
CA LEU A 136 15.39 2.68 2.87
C LEU A 136 14.28 2.61 3.93
N VAL A 137 14.67 2.78 5.19
CA VAL A 137 13.74 2.87 6.32
C VAL A 137 13.37 4.33 6.52
N ILE A 138 12.08 4.64 6.52
CA ILE A 138 11.60 5.98 6.83
C ILE A 138 11.26 6.01 8.32
N GLU A 139 12.09 6.71 9.10
CA GLU A 139 11.88 6.86 10.54
C GLU A 139 10.62 7.68 10.83
N PRO A 140 9.86 7.34 11.88
CA PRO A 140 8.81 8.21 12.38
C PRO A 140 9.42 9.56 12.75
N ILE A 141 8.80 10.66 12.29
CA ILE A 141 9.12 11.97 12.83
C ILE A 141 8.67 11.95 14.29
N CYS A 142 9.63 11.76 15.21
CA CYS A 142 9.42 12.03 16.61
C CYS A 142 9.46 13.55 16.75
N ASP A 143 8.32 14.17 17.03
CA ASP A 143 8.30 15.60 17.34
C ASP A 143 8.90 15.77 18.75
N GLU A 144 10.23 15.80 18.85
CA GLU A 144 10.95 16.06 20.10
C GLU A 144 10.56 17.42 20.72
N ASN A 145 9.94 18.31 19.93
CA ASN A 145 9.45 19.62 20.37
C ASN A 145 8.18 19.55 21.23
N MET A 146 7.57 18.38 21.41
CA MET A 146 6.43 18.18 22.31
C MET A 146 6.84 17.68 23.70
N ARG A 147 8.12 17.85 24.08
CA ARG A 147 8.54 17.81 25.49
C ARG A 147 8.36 19.21 26.10
N PRO A 148 7.64 19.37 27.21
CA PRO A 148 7.64 20.63 27.94
C PRO A 148 9.01 20.79 28.61
N GLY A 149 9.95 21.43 27.91
CA GLY A 149 11.28 21.78 28.40
C GLY A 149 12.42 21.18 27.58
N GLY A 150 13.03 22.00 26.71
CA GLY A 150 14.23 21.63 25.98
C GLY A 150 14.63 22.75 25.00
N SER A 151 15.75 23.40 25.30
CA SER A 151 16.26 24.62 24.70
C SER A 151 16.56 24.52 23.19
N ASN A 152 16.46 25.66 22.52
CA ASN A 152 17.06 25.97 21.20
C ASN A 152 18.45 25.33 21.08
N ASP A 153 18.64 24.46 20.10
CA ASP A 153 19.70 24.60 19.08
C ASP A 153 19.67 23.45 18.06
N HIS A 154 19.81 23.83 16.78
CA HIS A 154 20.18 23.01 15.61
C HIS A 154 19.09 22.15 14.93
N VAL A 155 18.59 22.68 13.80
CA VAL A 155 17.90 21.90 12.76
C VAL A 155 18.91 21.49 11.68
N PRO A 156 19.18 20.19 11.44
CA PRO A 156 19.80 19.77 10.20
C PRO A 156 18.74 19.69 9.11
N ILE A 157 18.93 20.51 8.09
CA ILE A 157 18.18 20.54 6.83
C ILE A 157 18.14 19.12 6.24
N GLN A 158 16.95 18.51 6.15
CA GLN A 158 16.75 17.31 5.35
C GLN A 158 17.05 17.64 3.89
N LYS A 159 18.20 17.16 3.39
CA LYS A 159 18.54 17.19 1.96
C LYS A 159 17.52 16.35 1.20
N ARG A 160 16.63 17.07 0.54
CA ARG A 160 15.68 16.61 -0.46
C ARG A 160 16.41 15.78 -1.53
N VAL A 161 16.35 14.45 -1.45
CA VAL A 161 16.78 13.59 -2.56
C VAL A 161 15.72 13.71 -3.65
N ARG A 162 15.93 14.69 -4.54
CA ARG A 162 15.21 14.83 -5.79
C ARG A 162 15.69 13.69 -6.69
N PHE A 163 14.94 12.59 -6.76
CA PHE A 163 15.14 11.62 -7.84
C PHE A 163 14.80 12.34 -9.15
N GLN A 164 15.84 12.75 -9.86
CA GLN A 164 15.70 13.16 -11.25
C GLN A 164 15.41 11.91 -12.06
N LEU A 165 14.25 11.87 -12.70
CA LEU A 165 14.02 11.02 -13.86
C LEU A 165 14.79 11.66 -15.01
N GLY A 166 15.89 11.02 -15.40
CA GLY A 166 16.59 11.32 -16.64
C GLY A 166 15.97 10.51 -17.78
N ASP A 167 15.52 11.25 -18.78
CA ASP A 167 15.18 10.97 -20.19
C ASP A 167 14.38 9.72 -20.57
#